data_AF-A0AA39G9U7-F1
#
_entry.id   AF-A0AA39G9U7-F1
#
_cell.length_a   1.000
_cell.length_b   1.000
_cell.length_c   1.000
_cell.angle_alpha   90.00
_cell.angle_beta   90.00
_cell.angle_gamma   90.00
#
_symmetry.space_group_name_H-M   'P 1'
#
loop_
_entity.id
_entity.type
_entity.pdbx_description
1 polymer ?
#
loop_
_entity_poly.entity_id
_entity_poly.type
_entity_poly.pdbx_seq_one_letter_code
_entity_poly.pdbx_strand_id
1 'polypeptide(L)'
;MSPSLITAAFAARPESKAMPAQINGGPVAGTIPAHIAQETSANRKQHKHSRSSYSESSPLASSRNNSLTFRPPKRFMSNPDKTIAVINASGRQAASLIRVATAVGYHVRAQLRNLEGVIATEVSTNPNVTVFVGELYTRHKPTQDNEDVTQNGPLPGVGVNRDLIATLFRGAQLAFINTTFYGDEIQIGKALADAAAKAGIQHYVYSSMPDHSAYNSQWPSLPLWAAKHKVEQYVRELKLPATFVYTGIYNNNFTSLRYPLFCMELQKDGSFVWQAPFHEDAKLPWLDAEHDVGPAILQIFKDGVSKWHNERVALAYEYLTPREACRLFSRGVGRPVKYKRGPIELKVRIPAGYREQLEGLEKLFNPKEKDPKKQPPYFGDPKLEVSCPSEALELWEGPRGLEEYAREMFPLEEEANGLTWMFDDDEEEDQRNENDDRVDAATTQVEQLNLQDDDDDSDDDEGLVMRGQRRDEEEWLA
;
A
#
# COMPACT_ATOMS: atom_id res chain seq x y z
N MET A 1 -4.49 13.84 -61.43
CA MET A 1 -4.11 12.70 -62.29
C MET A 1 -4.79 11.46 -61.73
N SER A 2 -5.86 10.98 -62.38
CA SER A 2 -6.35 9.59 -62.26
C SER A 2 -5.27 8.62 -62.82
N PRO A 3 -5.36 7.27 -62.76
CA PRO A 3 -6.52 6.39 -62.49
C PRO A 3 -6.22 5.18 -61.53
N SER A 4 -7.18 4.61 -60.79
CA SER A 4 -8.23 3.60 -61.10
C SER A 4 -7.84 2.11 -60.96
N LEU A 5 -8.67 1.40 -60.17
CA LEU A 5 -9.28 0.06 -60.38
C LEU A 5 -8.36 -1.14 -60.73
N ILE A 6 -8.53 -2.35 -60.17
CA ILE A 6 -9.52 -3.35 -60.64
C ILE A 6 -9.70 -4.50 -59.62
N THR A 7 -10.90 -5.06 -59.69
CA THR A 7 -11.61 -6.06 -58.87
C THR A 7 -11.44 -7.52 -59.34
N ALA A 8 -11.49 -8.45 -58.35
CA ALA A 8 -12.02 -9.85 -58.32
C ALA A 8 -11.61 -10.96 -59.31
N ALA A 9 -11.37 -12.19 -58.79
CA ALA A 9 -12.37 -13.28 -58.69
C ALA A 9 -11.78 -14.73 -58.74
N PHE A 10 -12.26 -15.56 -57.80
CA PHE A 10 -12.67 -16.99 -57.90
C PHE A 10 -11.72 -18.17 -58.27
N ALA A 11 -11.60 -19.07 -57.26
CA ALA A 11 -11.85 -20.53 -57.22
C ALA A 11 -10.98 -21.54 -57.99
N ALA A 12 -10.40 -22.52 -57.25
CA ALA A 12 -10.87 -23.93 -57.18
C ALA A 12 -9.88 -24.84 -56.40
N ARG A 13 -10.43 -25.73 -55.54
CA ARG A 13 -9.76 -26.95 -55.00
C ARG A 13 -9.97 -28.12 -55.97
N PRO A 14 -9.21 -29.23 -55.84
CA PRO A 14 -9.71 -30.47 -55.18
C PRO A 14 -8.70 -31.05 -54.15
N GLU A 15 -9.11 -31.62 -53.01
CA GLU A 15 -9.40 -33.05 -52.73
C GLU A 15 -8.24 -34.02 -53.05
N SER A 16 -7.92 -35.10 -52.32
CA SER A 16 -8.31 -35.71 -51.04
C SER A 16 -7.40 -36.96 -50.86
N LYS A 17 -7.12 -37.38 -49.62
CA LYS A 17 -7.06 -38.81 -49.23
C LYS A 17 -6.88 -38.94 -47.71
N ALA A 18 -7.63 -39.86 -47.15
CA ALA A 18 -7.86 -40.05 -45.72
C ALA A 18 -7.63 -41.53 -45.33
N MET A 19 -7.42 -41.72 -44.01
CA MET A 19 -7.87 -42.86 -43.17
C MET A 19 -7.07 -44.19 -43.20
N PRO A 20 -7.21 -45.11 -42.19
CA PRO A 20 -7.99 -45.05 -40.92
C PRO A 20 -7.37 -45.69 -39.63
N ALA A 21 -8.11 -45.51 -38.51
CA ALA A 21 -8.38 -46.42 -37.36
C ALA A 21 -7.31 -46.60 -36.25
N GLN A 22 -7.63 -46.70 -34.94
CA GLN A 22 -8.78 -47.39 -34.30
C GLN A 22 -9.35 -46.69 -33.05
N ILE A 23 -10.64 -46.98 -32.84
CA ILE A 23 -11.49 -46.78 -31.67
C ILE A 23 -11.56 -48.12 -30.92
N ASN A 24 -11.63 -48.12 -29.59
CA ASN A 24 -12.38 -49.14 -28.84
C ASN A 24 -12.90 -48.57 -27.50
N GLY A 25 -14.20 -48.77 -27.24
CA GLY A 25 -14.92 -48.36 -26.04
C GLY A 25 -14.88 -49.40 -24.90
N GLY A 26 -15.34 -48.98 -23.71
CA GLY A 26 -15.49 -49.80 -22.48
C GLY A 26 -16.71 -50.75 -22.51
N PRO A 27 -17.42 -51.06 -21.40
CA PRO A 27 -17.16 -50.82 -19.96
C PRO A 27 -17.25 -52.14 -19.11
N VAL A 28 -16.76 -52.16 -17.86
CA VAL A 28 -17.18 -53.21 -16.88
C VAL A 28 -17.22 -52.65 -15.45
N ALA A 29 -18.39 -52.78 -14.84
CA ALA A 29 -18.68 -52.55 -13.43
C ALA A 29 -18.11 -53.66 -12.53
N GLY A 30 -17.66 -53.31 -11.33
CA GLY A 30 -17.25 -54.27 -10.31
C GLY A 30 -17.27 -53.62 -8.93
N THR A 31 -18.11 -54.16 -8.06
CA THR A 31 -18.63 -53.57 -6.82
C THR A 31 -18.04 -54.31 -5.60
N ILE A 32 -17.84 -53.57 -4.49
CA ILE A 32 -17.87 -54.01 -3.05
C ILE A 32 -16.61 -54.70 -2.47
N PRO A 33 -16.28 -54.60 -1.15
CA PRO A 33 -16.85 -53.82 -0.03
C PRO A 33 -15.88 -52.92 0.76
N ALA A 34 -16.50 -51.98 1.48
CA ALA A 34 -15.99 -51.31 2.66
C ALA A 34 -15.74 -52.26 3.84
N HIS A 35 -14.65 -52.03 4.59
CA HIS A 35 -14.51 -52.51 5.96
C HIS A 35 -14.62 -51.33 6.94
N ILE A 36 -15.71 -51.36 7.68
CA ILE A 36 -15.97 -50.59 8.89
C ILE A 36 -15.20 -51.27 10.02
N ALA A 37 -14.36 -50.52 10.73
CA ALA A 37 -13.92 -50.86 12.07
C ALA A 37 -14.48 -49.80 13.03
N GLN A 38 -15.60 -50.16 13.67
CA GLN A 38 -16.03 -49.54 14.92
C GLN A 38 -15.32 -50.28 16.05
N GLU A 39 -14.49 -49.58 16.83
CA GLU A 39 -14.33 -49.91 18.23
C GLU A 39 -14.51 -48.66 19.08
N THR A 40 -15.41 -48.82 20.03
CA THR A 40 -15.81 -47.88 21.07
C THR A 40 -14.90 -48.05 22.27
N SER A 41 -14.45 -46.96 22.87
CA SER A 41 -14.79 -46.61 24.26
C SER A 41 -13.83 -45.58 24.86
N ALA A 42 -14.46 -44.54 25.39
CA ALA A 42 -14.14 -43.84 26.64
C ALA A 42 -12.67 -43.68 27.06
N ASN A 43 -12.19 -42.44 27.00
CA ASN A 43 -11.75 -41.80 28.25
C ASN A 43 -11.80 -40.27 28.18
N ARG A 44 -12.64 -39.71 29.05
CA ARG A 44 -12.75 -38.30 29.38
C ARG A 44 -11.66 -37.97 30.40
N LYS A 45 -10.69 -37.12 30.07
CA LYS A 45 -9.87 -36.43 31.09
C LYS A 45 -9.56 -34.99 30.69
N GLN A 46 -10.07 -34.09 31.53
CA GLN A 46 -9.71 -32.68 31.64
C GLN A 46 -8.24 -32.54 32.08
N HIS A 47 -7.51 -31.58 31.52
CA HIS A 47 -6.31 -30.99 32.12
C HIS A 47 -6.29 -29.51 31.70
N LYS A 48 -6.82 -28.59 32.51
CA LYS A 48 -6.15 -27.83 33.60
C LYS A 48 -4.78 -27.28 33.19
N HIS A 49 -4.75 -25.96 33.01
CA HIS A 49 -3.57 -25.10 32.94
C HIS A 49 -2.66 -25.32 34.14
N SER A 50 -1.34 -25.33 33.90
CA SER A 50 -0.33 -25.10 34.94
C SER A 50 0.90 -24.45 34.31
N ARG A 51 1.24 -23.28 34.84
CA ARG A 51 2.48 -22.55 34.58
C ARG A 51 3.65 -23.26 35.28
N SER A 52 4.84 -23.08 34.69
CA SER A 52 6.20 -23.25 35.21
C SER A 52 6.69 -24.66 35.57
N SER A 53 7.71 -25.14 34.85
CA SER A 53 9.11 -25.15 35.33
C SER A 53 10.01 -25.78 34.27
N TYR A 54 11.09 -25.08 33.91
CA TYR A 54 12.15 -25.58 33.03
C TYR A 54 12.93 -26.68 33.74
N SER A 55 12.96 -27.88 33.15
CA SER A 55 14.14 -28.76 33.16
C SER A 55 13.87 -29.97 32.28
N GLU A 56 14.26 -29.91 31.00
CA GLU A 56 14.76 -31.09 30.29
C GLU A 56 15.51 -30.64 29.03
N SER A 57 16.83 -30.85 29.06
CA SER A 57 17.74 -30.57 27.96
C SER A 57 17.55 -31.58 26.82
N SER A 58 17.39 -31.06 25.60
CA SER A 58 17.21 -31.82 24.36
C SER A 58 18.34 -32.85 24.10
N PRO A 59 18.06 -34.05 23.57
CA PRO A 59 19.04 -35.14 23.39
C PRO A 59 20.04 -34.94 22.24
N LEU A 60 20.29 -33.69 21.81
CA LEU A 60 21.26 -33.34 20.77
C LEU A 60 22.62 -32.83 21.33
N ALA A 61 22.82 -32.87 22.65
CA ALA A 61 24.00 -32.32 23.33
C ALA A 61 25.31 -33.10 23.13
N SER A 62 25.34 -34.19 22.35
CA SER A 62 26.55 -35.00 22.11
C SER A 62 27.09 -34.96 20.68
N SER A 63 26.56 -34.11 19.79
CA SER A 63 27.17 -33.89 18.47
C SER A 63 28.25 -32.80 18.55
N ARG A 64 29.51 -33.23 18.72
CA ARG A 64 30.68 -32.39 18.53
C ARG A 64 30.89 -32.10 17.04
N ASN A 65 30.21 -31.08 16.52
CA ASN A 65 30.65 -30.37 15.33
C ASN A 65 31.03 -28.94 15.73
N ASN A 66 32.33 -28.70 15.90
CA ASN A 66 32.90 -27.37 15.99
C ASN A 66 32.73 -26.66 14.65
N SER A 67 31.67 -25.86 14.50
CA SER A 67 31.52 -24.89 13.41
C SER A 67 31.47 -23.44 13.91
N LEU A 68 31.93 -23.18 15.14
CA LEU A 68 32.03 -21.83 15.73
C LEU A 68 33.18 -20.97 15.16
N THR A 69 33.84 -21.39 14.08
CA THR A 69 34.84 -20.59 13.36
C THR A 69 34.47 -20.26 11.92
N PHE A 70 33.27 -20.62 11.46
CA PHE A 70 32.75 -20.13 10.18
C PHE A 70 31.68 -19.08 10.43
N ARG A 71 32.10 -17.88 10.84
CA ARG A 71 31.37 -16.70 10.38
C ARG A 71 31.58 -16.69 8.86
N PRO A 72 30.53 -16.80 8.03
CA PRO A 72 30.69 -16.47 6.63
C PRO A 72 31.39 -15.10 6.59
N PRO A 73 32.45 -14.90 5.79
CA PRO A 73 32.94 -13.55 5.59
C PRO A 73 31.71 -12.70 5.29
N LYS A 74 31.55 -11.54 5.95
CA LYS A 74 30.57 -10.51 5.56
C LYS A 74 30.63 -10.52 4.05
N ARG A 75 29.58 -11.03 3.37
CA ARG A 75 29.56 -10.96 1.91
C ARG A 75 29.77 -9.48 1.65
N PHE A 76 30.88 -9.13 0.99
CA PHE A 76 31.00 -7.82 0.39
C PHE A 76 29.83 -7.77 -0.58
N MET A 77 28.69 -7.24 -0.13
CA MET A 77 27.59 -6.97 -1.02
C MET A 77 28.17 -6.02 -2.04
N SER A 78 28.06 -6.35 -3.31
CA SER A 78 28.67 -5.57 -4.37
C SER A 78 27.89 -4.27 -4.65
N ASN A 79 27.35 -3.58 -3.62
CA ASN A 79 27.07 -2.13 -3.58
C ASN A 79 26.32 -1.68 -2.29
N PRO A 80 26.96 -1.57 -1.11
CA PRO A 80 26.41 -0.79 0.00
C PRO A 80 26.55 0.73 -0.22
N ASP A 81 27.47 1.20 -1.06
CA ASP A 81 27.77 2.66 -1.15
C ASP A 81 26.91 3.43 -2.16
N LYS A 82 25.87 2.81 -2.75
CA LYS A 82 24.97 3.53 -3.67
C LYS A 82 23.99 4.40 -2.89
N THR A 83 23.73 5.58 -3.47
CA THR A 83 22.79 6.56 -2.94
C THR A 83 21.49 6.53 -3.75
N ILE A 84 20.35 6.46 -3.05
CA ILE A 84 19.00 6.45 -3.63
C ILE A 84 18.35 7.83 -3.42
N ALA A 85 17.93 8.48 -4.50
CA ALA A 85 17.08 9.67 -4.43
C ALA A 85 15.60 9.25 -4.27
N VAL A 86 14.92 9.82 -3.26
CA VAL A 86 13.52 9.52 -2.94
C VAL A 86 12.75 10.81 -2.71
N ILE A 87 11.52 10.91 -3.23
CA ILE A 87 10.60 12.02 -2.97
C ILE A 87 9.41 11.58 -2.13
N ASN A 88 8.70 12.54 -1.52
CA ASN A 88 7.55 12.28 -0.65
C ASN A 88 7.89 11.20 0.39
N ALA A 89 9.03 11.36 1.06
CA ALA A 89 9.67 10.30 1.85
C ALA A 89 8.84 9.81 3.05
N SER A 90 7.85 10.59 3.50
CA SER A 90 6.90 10.18 4.52
C SER A 90 5.72 9.33 4.00
N GLY A 91 5.60 9.16 2.68
CA GLY A 91 4.58 8.31 2.07
C GLY A 91 4.90 6.82 2.23
N ARG A 92 3.86 5.99 2.37
CA ARG A 92 3.95 4.53 2.67
C ARG A 92 4.99 3.78 1.82
N GLN A 93 4.92 3.92 0.50
CA GLN A 93 5.86 3.28 -0.43
C GLN A 93 7.32 3.72 -0.20
N ALA A 94 7.52 5.03 -0.03
CA ALA A 94 8.84 5.62 0.12
C ALA A 94 9.46 5.25 1.48
N ALA A 95 8.68 5.38 2.57
CA ALA A 95 9.10 5.01 3.91
C ALA A 95 9.50 3.53 3.99
N SER A 96 8.70 2.63 3.39
CA SER A 96 9.02 1.20 3.28
C SER A 96 10.40 0.97 2.64
N LEU A 97 10.67 1.59 1.49
CA LEU A 97 11.98 1.50 0.83
C LEU A 97 13.11 2.08 1.70
N ILE A 98 12.91 3.26 2.29
CA ILE A 98 13.95 3.93 3.08
C ILE A 98 14.40 3.05 4.24
N ARG A 99 13.46 2.46 4.98
CA ARG A 99 13.76 1.56 6.10
C ARG A 99 14.64 0.39 5.67
N VAL A 100 14.21 -0.36 4.66
CA VAL A 100 14.96 -1.56 4.24
C VAL A 100 16.27 -1.23 3.54
N ALA A 101 16.32 -0.15 2.75
CA ALA A 101 17.51 0.24 2.02
C ALA A 101 18.61 0.72 3.00
N THR A 102 18.26 1.57 3.96
CA THR A 102 19.21 2.07 4.96
C THR A 102 19.67 0.98 5.91
N ALA A 103 18.80 0.02 6.27
CA ALA A 103 19.15 -1.14 7.09
C ALA A 103 20.22 -2.03 6.45
N VAL A 104 20.26 -2.09 5.11
CA VAL A 104 21.27 -2.87 4.37
C VAL A 104 22.44 -2.02 3.84
N GLY A 105 22.51 -0.75 4.25
CA GLY A 105 23.68 0.11 4.07
C GLY A 105 23.59 1.17 2.97
N TYR A 106 22.50 1.26 2.22
CA TYR A 106 22.35 2.33 1.22
C TYR A 106 22.23 3.69 1.89
N HIS A 107 22.79 4.71 1.25
CA HIS A 107 22.49 6.09 1.58
C HIS A 107 21.22 6.53 0.86
N VAL A 108 20.42 7.36 1.52
CA VAL A 108 19.19 7.90 0.93
C VAL A 108 19.26 9.42 0.95
N ARG A 109 18.89 10.03 -0.18
CA ARG A 109 18.61 11.47 -0.28
C ARG A 109 17.10 11.61 -0.39
N ALA A 110 16.47 12.05 0.69
CA ALA A 110 15.02 12.02 0.85
C ALA A 110 14.44 13.43 0.84
N GLN A 111 13.46 13.71 -0.02
CA GLN A 111 12.68 14.93 0.05
C GLN A 111 11.47 14.74 0.98
N LEU A 112 11.30 15.68 1.92
CA LEU A 112 10.14 15.82 2.81
C LEU A 112 9.51 17.20 2.63
N ARG A 113 8.19 17.33 2.86
CA ARG A 113 7.51 18.64 2.81
C ARG A 113 7.79 19.46 4.06
N ASN A 114 7.67 18.83 5.22
CA ASN A 114 7.97 19.33 6.56
C ASN A 114 8.64 18.19 7.37
N LEU A 115 9.05 18.49 8.60
CA LEU A 115 9.60 17.49 9.54
C LEU A 115 8.55 17.03 10.56
N GLU A 116 7.28 17.33 10.30
CA GLU A 116 6.18 17.03 11.21
C GLU A 116 5.67 15.62 10.96
N GLY A 117 5.36 14.93 12.04
CA GLY A 117 4.86 13.56 12.01
C GLY A 117 5.91 12.50 12.36
N VAL A 118 5.40 11.34 12.77
CA VAL A 118 6.15 10.17 13.22
C VAL A 118 7.07 9.69 12.10
N ILE A 119 6.56 9.57 10.87
CA ILE A 119 7.36 9.08 9.74
C ILE A 119 8.42 10.09 9.31
N ALA A 120 8.10 11.39 9.30
CA ALA A 120 9.07 12.43 8.97
C ALA A 120 10.21 12.48 10.02
N THR A 121 9.86 12.30 11.29
CA THR A 121 10.83 12.18 12.40
C THR A 121 11.70 10.93 12.25
N GLU A 122 11.10 9.77 11.98
CA GLU A 122 11.81 8.52 11.74
C GLU A 122 12.81 8.64 10.57
N VAL A 123 12.36 9.18 9.44
CA VAL A 123 13.20 9.36 8.24
C VAL A 123 14.32 10.36 8.48
N SER A 124 14.05 11.47 9.18
CA SER A 124 15.04 12.53 9.41
C SER A 124 16.08 12.21 10.48
N THR A 125 15.78 11.32 11.41
CA THR A 125 16.70 10.87 12.46
C THR A 125 17.58 9.69 12.03
N ASN A 126 17.29 9.07 10.89
CA ASN A 126 18.07 7.95 10.37
C ASN A 126 19.45 8.41 9.86
N PRO A 127 20.57 7.85 10.37
CA PRO A 127 21.92 8.33 10.07
C PRO A 127 22.35 8.11 8.60
N ASN A 128 21.67 7.22 7.86
CA ASN A 128 21.95 6.96 6.45
C ASN A 128 21.07 7.81 5.51
N VAL A 129 20.22 8.68 6.06
CA VAL A 129 19.32 9.55 5.29
C VAL A 129 19.81 11.00 5.35
N THR A 130 19.96 11.63 4.20
CA THR A 130 20.09 13.09 4.07
C THR A 130 18.75 13.66 3.64
N VAL A 131 18.12 14.46 4.50
CA VAL A 131 16.81 15.06 4.24
C VAL A 131 16.93 16.42 3.58
N PHE A 132 16.06 16.65 2.58
CA PHE A 132 15.84 17.95 1.95
C PHE A 132 14.39 18.37 2.17
N VAL A 133 14.19 19.38 3.01
CA VAL A 133 12.85 19.87 3.35
C VAL A 133 12.41 20.94 2.35
N GLY A 134 11.21 20.77 1.78
CA GLY A 134 10.57 21.75 0.91
C GLY A 134 9.53 21.12 -0.01
N GLU A 135 8.61 21.94 -0.51
CA GLU A 135 7.64 21.52 -1.52
C GLU A 135 8.34 21.32 -2.88
N LEU A 136 7.92 20.29 -3.65
CA LEU A 136 8.39 20.06 -5.02
C LEU A 136 7.85 21.08 -6.03
N TYR A 137 6.92 21.91 -5.59
CA TYR A 137 6.33 23.00 -6.35
C TYR A 137 6.60 24.34 -5.66
N THR A 138 6.56 25.42 -6.42
CA THR A 138 6.68 26.78 -5.89
C THR A 138 5.31 27.43 -5.88
N ARG A 139 4.99 28.17 -4.83
CA ARG A 139 3.80 29.05 -4.82
C ARG A 139 4.27 30.46 -5.16
N HIS A 140 4.00 30.94 -6.36
CA HIS A 140 4.34 32.31 -6.73
C HIS A 140 3.34 33.25 -6.06
N LYS A 141 3.84 34.26 -5.32
CA LYS A 141 3.04 35.44 -5.00
C LYS A 141 2.72 36.17 -6.31
N PRO A 142 1.51 36.72 -6.50
CA PRO A 142 1.21 37.53 -7.68
C PRO A 142 2.28 38.63 -7.84
N THR A 143 2.88 38.72 -9.02
CA THR A 143 3.75 39.84 -9.42
C THR A 143 2.92 40.95 -10.06
N GLN A 144 3.40 42.19 -10.06
CA GLN A 144 2.71 43.34 -10.69
C GLN A 144 2.34 43.08 -12.17
N ASP A 145 3.16 42.33 -12.90
CA ASP A 145 2.92 41.96 -14.31
C ASP A 145 1.77 40.95 -14.52
N ASN A 146 1.25 40.40 -13.42
CA ASN A 146 0.31 39.28 -13.38
C ASN A 146 -0.95 39.62 -12.54
N GLU A 147 -1.21 40.90 -12.22
CA GLU A 147 -2.43 41.29 -11.50
C GLU A 147 -3.69 41.28 -12.37
N ASP A 148 -3.57 41.51 -13.68
CA ASP A 148 -4.72 41.60 -14.59
C ASP A 148 -5.01 40.27 -15.31
N VAL A 149 -5.89 39.49 -14.68
CA VAL A 149 -6.41 38.19 -15.17
C VAL A 149 -7.29 38.31 -16.43
N THR A 150 -7.65 39.52 -16.86
CA THR A 150 -8.52 39.71 -18.03
C THR A 150 -7.77 39.63 -19.37
N GLN A 151 -6.46 39.87 -19.38
CA GLN A 151 -5.64 39.79 -20.61
C GLN A 151 -4.86 38.47 -20.77
N ASN A 152 -4.46 37.83 -19.68
CA ASN A 152 -3.49 36.72 -19.71
C ASN A 152 -4.06 35.34 -19.33
N GLY A 153 -5.38 35.23 -19.12
CA GLY A 153 -6.00 34.00 -18.63
C GLY A 153 -5.74 33.77 -17.13
N PRO A 154 -6.17 32.61 -16.57
CA PRO A 154 -6.05 32.35 -15.14
C PRO A 154 -4.58 32.27 -14.73
N LEU A 155 -4.23 32.96 -13.64
CA LEU A 155 -2.88 32.96 -13.05
C LEU A 155 -2.41 31.53 -12.69
N PRO A 156 -1.32 31.01 -13.28
CA PRO A 156 -0.67 29.81 -12.77
C PRO A 156 0.23 30.21 -11.59
N GLY A 157 -0.31 30.11 -10.37
CA GLY A 157 0.41 30.41 -9.13
C GLY A 157 1.29 29.27 -8.62
N VAL A 158 1.40 28.16 -9.35
CA VAL A 158 2.14 26.97 -8.96
C VAL A 158 3.19 26.62 -10.02
N GLY A 159 4.48 26.79 -9.68
CA GLY A 159 5.62 26.39 -10.52
C GLY A 159 6.28 25.11 -9.99
N VAL A 160 7.42 24.72 -10.58
CA VAL A 160 8.20 23.54 -10.14
C VAL A 160 9.46 23.98 -9.40
N ASN A 161 9.73 23.39 -8.23
CA ASN A 161 10.93 23.67 -7.44
C ASN A 161 12.15 22.93 -8.00
N ARG A 162 12.68 23.43 -9.11
CA ARG A 162 13.78 22.79 -9.86
C ARG A 162 15.09 22.72 -9.06
N ASP A 163 15.35 23.68 -8.18
CA ASP A 163 16.58 23.72 -7.39
C ASP A 163 16.61 22.63 -6.32
N LEU A 164 15.49 22.43 -5.62
CA LEU A 164 15.32 21.32 -4.67
C LEU A 164 15.47 19.98 -5.39
N ILE A 165 14.77 19.81 -6.52
CA ILE A 165 14.82 18.60 -7.34
C ILE A 165 16.25 18.31 -7.81
N ALA A 166 16.97 19.30 -8.36
CA ALA A 166 18.34 19.12 -8.82
C ALA A 166 19.30 18.79 -7.67
N THR A 167 19.08 19.38 -6.49
CA THR A 167 19.87 19.09 -5.28
C THR A 167 19.64 17.66 -4.80
N LEU A 168 18.39 17.18 -4.84
CA LEU A 168 18.03 15.82 -4.44
C LEU A 168 18.80 14.77 -5.25
N PHE A 169 18.85 14.90 -6.58
CA PHE A 169 19.52 13.93 -7.46
C PHE A 169 21.05 14.03 -7.48
N ARG A 170 21.65 15.09 -6.91
CA ARG A 170 23.10 15.27 -6.92
C ARG A 170 23.80 14.14 -6.17
N GLY A 171 24.61 13.36 -6.89
CA GLY A 171 25.40 12.26 -6.33
C GLY A 171 24.59 10.97 -6.08
N ALA A 172 23.31 10.93 -6.44
CA ALA A 172 22.52 9.71 -6.42
C ALA A 172 22.83 8.82 -7.64
N GLN A 173 22.75 7.51 -7.46
CA GLN A 173 22.89 6.51 -8.53
C GLN A 173 21.56 5.85 -8.86
N LEU A 174 20.67 5.75 -7.89
CA LEU A 174 19.36 5.13 -8.01
C LEU A 174 18.29 6.16 -7.65
N ALA A 175 17.07 5.97 -8.15
CA ALA A 175 15.95 6.82 -7.78
C ALA A 175 14.67 6.01 -7.63
N PHE A 176 13.91 6.29 -6.58
CA PHE A 176 12.54 5.81 -6.43
C PHE A 176 11.60 7.00 -6.30
N ILE A 177 10.72 7.14 -7.29
CA ILE A 177 9.90 8.34 -7.46
C ILE A 177 8.42 7.95 -7.42
N ASN A 178 7.74 8.41 -6.37
CA ASN A 178 6.30 8.33 -6.24
C ASN A 178 5.74 9.75 -6.02
N THR A 179 5.11 10.30 -7.06
CA THR A 179 4.52 11.65 -7.03
C THR A 179 3.14 11.65 -6.35
N THR A 180 2.63 12.84 -6.05
CA THR A 180 1.31 13.04 -5.45
C THR A 180 0.62 14.20 -6.17
N PHE A 181 -0.67 14.40 -5.88
CA PHE A 181 -1.53 15.38 -6.54
C PHE A 181 -1.25 16.85 -6.16
N TYR A 182 -0.25 17.12 -5.32
CA TYR A 182 0.08 18.48 -4.91
C TYR A 182 0.81 19.24 -6.02
N GLY A 183 0.27 20.38 -6.39
CA GLY A 183 0.73 21.16 -7.53
C GLY A 183 0.39 20.50 -8.87
N ASP A 184 1.20 20.75 -9.90
CA ASP A 184 1.03 20.09 -11.20
C ASP A 184 1.87 18.80 -11.22
N GLU A 185 1.25 17.67 -10.87
CA GLU A 185 1.90 16.35 -10.79
C GLU A 185 2.62 15.98 -12.10
N ILE A 186 2.07 16.36 -13.26
CA ILE A 186 2.67 16.07 -14.57
C ILE A 186 3.94 16.89 -14.73
N GLN A 187 3.90 18.20 -14.48
CA GLN A 187 5.08 19.07 -14.60
C GLN A 187 6.17 18.71 -13.59
N ILE A 188 5.79 18.37 -12.35
CA ILE A 188 6.71 17.89 -11.32
C ILE A 188 7.34 16.57 -11.75
N GLY A 189 6.55 15.60 -12.22
CA GLY A 189 7.02 14.30 -12.71
C GLY A 189 8.00 14.43 -13.87
N LYS A 190 7.71 15.30 -14.84
CA LYS A 190 8.63 15.61 -15.95
C LYS A 190 9.93 16.23 -15.46
N ALA A 191 9.86 17.20 -14.56
CA ALA A 191 11.04 17.85 -13.99
C ALA A 191 11.93 16.89 -13.18
N LEU A 192 11.34 15.95 -12.45
CA LEU A 192 12.07 14.89 -11.75
C LEU A 192 12.80 13.97 -12.74
N ALA A 193 12.13 13.58 -13.83
CA ALA A 193 12.74 12.78 -14.89
C ALA A 193 13.90 13.53 -15.59
N ASP A 194 13.70 14.80 -15.95
CA ASP A 194 14.75 15.65 -16.53
C ASP A 194 15.98 15.75 -15.62
N ALA A 195 15.75 15.96 -14.32
CA ALA A 195 16.82 16.08 -13.34
C ALA A 195 17.56 14.76 -13.14
N ALA A 196 16.84 13.63 -13.11
CA ALA A 196 17.44 12.30 -13.07
C ALA A 196 18.30 12.02 -14.31
N ALA A 197 17.82 12.40 -15.51
CA ALA A 197 18.57 12.26 -16.75
C ALA A 197 19.85 13.09 -16.72
N LYS A 198 19.75 14.35 -16.29
CA LYS A 198 20.89 15.26 -16.15
C LYS A 198 21.91 14.78 -15.11
N ALA A 199 21.45 14.16 -14.03
CA ALA A 199 22.31 13.61 -12.98
C ALA A 199 22.95 12.26 -13.36
N GLY A 200 22.51 11.62 -14.45
CA GLY A 200 23.02 10.32 -14.88
C GLY A 200 22.58 9.17 -13.97
N ILE A 201 21.33 9.20 -13.49
CA ILE A 201 20.76 8.12 -12.68
C ILE A 201 20.86 6.79 -13.43
N GLN A 202 21.41 5.78 -12.75
CA GLN A 202 21.69 4.45 -13.31
C GLN A 202 20.43 3.60 -13.41
N HIS A 203 19.49 3.74 -12.47
CA HIS A 203 18.21 3.04 -12.48
C HIS A 203 17.14 3.91 -11.83
N TYR A 204 16.11 4.28 -12.60
CA TYR A 204 15.00 5.12 -12.19
C TYR A 204 13.72 4.31 -12.03
N VAL A 205 13.32 4.02 -10.80
CA VAL A 205 12.06 3.32 -10.53
C VAL A 205 10.96 4.35 -10.29
N TYR A 206 9.88 4.27 -11.06
CA TYR A 206 8.75 5.18 -10.97
C TYR A 206 7.47 4.44 -10.57
N SER A 207 6.79 4.93 -9.54
CA SER A 207 5.46 4.44 -9.16
C SER A 207 4.41 5.02 -10.11
N SER A 208 3.99 4.21 -11.06
CA SER A 208 2.99 4.55 -12.07
C SER A 208 1.61 4.02 -11.70
N MET A 209 0.60 4.42 -12.47
CA MET A 209 -0.77 3.92 -12.42
C MET A 209 -1.36 3.94 -13.84
N PRO A 210 -2.42 3.17 -14.13
CA PRO A 210 -2.98 3.13 -15.48
C PRO A 210 -3.79 4.38 -15.81
N ASP A 211 -3.86 4.66 -17.11
CA ASP A 211 -4.96 5.45 -17.68
C ASP A 211 -5.96 4.48 -18.35
N HIS A 212 -7.06 4.16 -17.67
CA HIS A 212 -8.06 3.21 -18.19
C HIS A 212 -8.61 3.61 -19.57
N SER A 213 -8.73 4.91 -19.84
CA SER A 213 -9.21 5.41 -21.13
C SER A 213 -8.25 5.09 -22.30
N ALA A 214 -6.95 4.92 -22.01
CA ALA A 214 -5.95 4.54 -22.99
C ALA A 214 -6.06 3.05 -23.40
N TYR A 215 -6.60 2.20 -22.51
CA TYR A 215 -6.83 0.78 -22.80
C TYR A 215 -8.22 0.52 -23.41
N ASN A 216 -9.22 1.31 -23.01
CA ASN A 216 -10.56 1.27 -23.57
C ASN A 216 -11.20 2.66 -23.53
N SER A 217 -11.54 3.21 -24.69
CA SER A 217 -12.10 4.56 -24.81
C SER A 217 -13.48 4.74 -24.15
N GLN A 218 -14.16 3.65 -23.76
CA GLN A 218 -15.41 3.70 -23.00
C GLN A 218 -15.18 3.86 -21.50
N TRP A 219 -13.98 3.59 -21.00
CA TRP A 219 -13.64 3.75 -19.59
C TRP A 219 -13.22 5.19 -19.30
N PRO A 220 -13.65 5.75 -18.15
CA PRO A 220 -13.22 7.10 -17.77
C PRO A 220 -11.72 7.11 -17.47
N SER A 221 -11.06 8.23 -17.76
CA SER A 221 -9.73 8.51 -17.25
C SER A 221 -9.84 8.92 -15.78
N LEU A 222 -9.02 8.34 -14.92
CA LEU A 222 -8.99 8.65 -13.49
C LEU A 222 -7.89 9.70 -13.24
N PRO A 223 -8.21 10.95 -12.86
CA PRO A 223 -7.25 12.06 -12.86
C PRO A 223 -5.94 11.77 -12.12
N LEU A 224 -6.03 11.17 -10.91
CA LEU A 224 -4.87 10.89 -10.07
C LEU A 224 -4.00 9.74 -10.61
N TRP A 225 -4.55 8.89 -11.47
CA TRP A 225 -3.85 7.73 -12.04
C TRP A 225 -3.31 8.05 -13.44
N ALA A 226 -4.12 8.72 -14.26
CA ALA A 226 -3.75 9.11 -15.61
C ALA A 226 -2.61 10.13 -15.65
N ALA A 227 -2.49 11.00 -14.64
CA ALA A 227 -1.33 11.87 -14.48
C ALA A 227 -0.02 11.06 -14.40
N LYS A 228 -0.02 9.96 -13.63
CA LYS A 228 1.14 9.08 -13.49
C LYS A 228 1.47 8.34 -14.79
N HIS A 229 0.44 7.88 -15.50
CA HIS A 229 0.63 7.24 -16.81
C HIS A 229 1.31 8.19 -17.83
N LYS A 230 0.91 9.47 -17.86
CA LYS A 230 1.52 10.49 -18.72
C LYS A 230 2.99 10.76 -18.37
N VAL A 231 3.33 10.76 -17.08
CA VAL A 231 4.72 10.90 -16.63
C VAL A 231 5.54 9.67 -17.02
N GLU A 232 4.98 8.46 -16.89
CA GLU A 232 5.65 7.24 -17.37
C GLU A 232 5.96 7.33 -18.87
N GLN A 233 5.00 7.75 -19.71
CA GLN A 233 5.23 7.93 -21.14
C GLN A 233 6.40 8.88 -21.40
N TYR A 234 6.46 9.99 -20.67
CA TYR A 234 7.56 10.96 -20.77
C TYR A 234 8.91 10.38 -20.33
N VAL A 235 8.97 9.61 -19.24
CA VAL A 235 10.19 8.93 -18.78
C VAL A 235 10.72 7.97 -19.87
N ARG A 236 9.81 7.28 -20.56
CA ARG A 236 10.15 6.39 -21.71
C ARG A 236 10.68 7.19 -22.89
N GLU A 237 10.06 8.32 -23.23
CA GLU A 237 10.50 9.22 -24.31
C GLU A 237 11.92 9.78 -24.04
N LEU A 238 12.24 10.10 -22.79
CA LEU A 238 13.58 10.52 -22.37
C LEU A 238 14.62 9.38 -22.43
N LYS A 239 14.19 8.13 -22.63
CA LYS A 239 15.05 6.93 -22.63
C LYS A 239 15.87 6.79 -21.35
N LEU A 240 15.28 7.19 -20.23
CA LEU A 240 15.86 6.92 -18.92
C LEU A 240 15.94 5.41 -18.69
N PRO A 241 16.99 4.91 -18.02
CA PRO A 241 17.07 3.52 -17.62
C PRO A 241 16.06 3.27 -16.48
N ALA A 242 14.80 3.06 -16.84
CA ALA A 242 13.68 3.12 -15.91
C ALA A 242 12.90 1.80 -15.80
N THR A 243 12.23 1.61 -14.68
CA THR A 243 11.26 0.53 -14.41
C THR A 243 10.01 1.16 -13.79
N PHE A 244 8.84 0.66 -14.16
CA PHE A 244 7.57 1.23 -13.74
C PHE A 244 6.83 0.26 -12.82
N VAL A 245 6.63 0.63 -11.57
CA VAL A 245 5.90 -0.21 -10.61
C VAL A 245 4.45 0.25 -10.51
N TYR A 246 3.54 -0.71 -10.52
CA TYR A 246 2.10 -0.50 -10.42
C TYR A 246 1.63 -1.17 -9.14
N THR A 247 1.23 -0.38 -8.14
CA THR A 247 0.83 -0.94 -6.85
C THR A 247 -0.62 -1.39 -6.83
N GLY A 248 -0.88 -2.52 -6.17
CA GLY A 248 -2.24 -2.90 -5.79
C GLY A 248 -2.86 -1.94 -4.77
N ILE A 249 -4.08 -2.27 -4.35
CA ILE A 249 -4.79 -1.58 -3.28
C ILE A 249 -4.05 -1.81 -1.98
N TYR A 250 -3.78 -0.74 -1.24
CA TYR A 250 -3.13 -0.86 0.05
C TYR A 250 -4.07 -1.46 1.10
N ASN A 251 -3.58 -2.46 1.82
CA ASN A 251 -4.29 -3.06 2.95
C ASN A 251 -4.64 -2.00 4.01
N ASN A 252 -3.70 -1.08 4.28
CA ASN A 252 -3.89 0.07 5.18
C ASN A 252 -4.69 1.25 4.60
N ASN A 253 -5.49 1.01 3.57
CA ASN A 253 -6.62 1.89 3.27
C ASN A 253 -7.83 1.57 4.14
N PHE A 254 -7.91 0.36 4.72
CA PHE A 254 -9.00 -0.01 5.60
C PHE A 254 -8.90 0.74 6.93
N THR A 255 -10.02 1.33 7.35
CA THR A 255 -10.23 1.93 8.68
C THR A 255 -11.72 1.87 9.05
N SER A 256 -12.07 1.88 10.33
CA SER A 256 -13.46 2.09 10.77
C SER A 256 -13.83 3.58 10.90
N LEU A 257 -12.90 4.50 10.68
CA LEU A 257 -13.22 5.90 10.45
C LEU A 257 -14.08 6.07 9.19
N ARG A 258 -14.84 7.17 9.13
CA ARG A 258 -15.87 7.41 8.11
C ARG A 258 -15.31 7.88 6.75
N TYR A 259 -14.11 7.43 6.42
CA TYR A 259 -13.43 7.75 5.19
C TYR A 259 -14.02 6.98 4.00
N PRO A 260 -13.99 7.54 2.79
CA PRO A 260 -14.66 6.94 1.65
C PRO A 260 -13.97 5.66 1.16
N LEU A 261 -14.72 4.83 0.42
CA LEU A 261 -14.28 3.65 -0.35
C LEU A 261 -13.80 2.44 0.47
N PHE A 262 -12.98 2.62 1.49
CA PHE A 262 -12.37 1.54 2.30
C PHE A 262 -12.74 1.63 3.79
N CYS A 263 -13.97 2.06 4.09
CA CYS A 263 -14.50 2.03 5.45
C CYS A 263 -14.91 0.61 5.84
N MET A 264 -14.27 0.05 6.86
CA MET A 264 -14.73 -1.11 7.62
C MET A 264 -15.68 -0.62 8.70
N GLU A 265 -16.94 -0.35 8.34
CA GLU A 265 -17.90 0.29 9.24
C GLU A 265 -18.30 -0.64 10.38
N LEU A 266 -17.87 -0.29 11.60
CA LEU A 266 -18.26 -0.99 12.82
C LEU A 266 -19.76 -0.84 13.07
N GLN A 267 -20.42 -1.97 13.26
CA GLN A 267 -21.85 -2.07 13.55
C GLN A 267 -22.10 -2.17 15.06
N LYS A 268 -23.35 -1.91 15.47
CA LYS A 268 -23.77 -1.99 16.88
C LYS A 268 -23.64 -3.39 17.49
N ASP A 269 -23.65 -4.44 16.68
CA ASP A 269 -23.49 -5.83 17.10
C ASP A 269 -22.01 -6.28 17.11
N GLY A 270 -21.07 -5.34 16.94
CA GLY A 270 -19.64 -5.64 16.87
C GLY A 270 -19.18 -6.29 15.57
N SER A 271 -20.06 -6.44 14.57
CA SER A 271 -19.67 -6.85 13.21
C SER A 271 -19.18 -5.66 12.38
N PHE A 272 -18.54 -5.93 11.24
CA PHE A 272 -18.14 -4.90 10.28
C PHE A 272 -18.88 -5.04 8.96
N VAL A 273 -19.15 -3.90 8.32
CA VAL A 273 -19.64 -3.84 6.94
C VAL A 273 -18.69 -3.01 6.10
N TRP A 274 -18.19 -3.58 5.01
CA TRP A 274 -17.48 -2.84 3.98
C TRP A 274 -18.39 -2.60 2.78
N GLN A 275 -18.69 -1.33 2.49
CA GLN A 275 -19.46 -0.92 1.32
C GLN A 275 -18.58 -0.23 0.26
N ALA A 276 -18.59 -0.77 -0.96
CA ALA A 276 -17.83 -0.23 -2.10
C ALA A 276 -18.50 -0.58 -3.45
N PRO A 277 -18.10 0.06 -4.56
CA PRO A 277 -18.74 -0.16 -5.87
C PRO A 277 -18.29 -1.45 -6.56
N PHE A 278 -17.18 -2.03 -6.11
CA PHE A 278 -16.56 -3.21 -6.74
C PHE A 278 -17.54 -4.39 -6.80
N HIS A 279 -17.51 -5.12 -7.91
CA HIS A 279 -18.24 -6.35 -8.05
C HIS A 279 -17.74 -7.37 -7.02
N GLU A 280 -18.65 -7.92 -6.23
CA GLU A 280 -18.36 -8.84 -5.12
C GLU A 280 -17.53 -10.09 -5.49
N ASP A 281 -17.63 -10.52 -6.74
CA ASP A 281 -16.98 -11.72 -7.31
C ASP A 281 -15.89 -11.39 -8.35
N ALA A 282 -15.54 -10.11 -8.53
CA ALA A 282 -14.41 -9.71 -9.37
C ALA A 282 -13.17 -9.47 -8.51
N LYS A 283 -12.03 -9.99 -8.95
CA LYS A 283 -10.79 -9.90 -8.18
C LYS A 283 -10.16 -8.51 -8.24
N LEU A 284 -9.52 -8.12 -7.15
CA LEU A 284 -8.75 -6.90 -6.99
C LEU A 284 -7.35 -7.25 -6.46
N PRO A 285 -6.31 -6.49 -6.85
CA PRO A 285 -4.94 -6.67 -6.35
C PRO A 285 -4.76 -5.98 -5.00
N TRP A 286 -4.16 -6.68 -4.04
CA TRP A 286 -3.91 -6.20 -2.67
C TRP A 286 -2.42 -6.23 -2.34
N LEU A 287 -2.00 -5.27 -1.53
CA LEU A 287 -0.60 -5.01 -1.19
C LEU A 287 -0.50 -4.46 0.24
N ASP A 288 0.38 -5.02 1.06
CA ASP A 288 0.87 -4.32 2.25
C ASP A 288 2.00 -3.36 1.83
N ALA A 289 1.65 -2.08 1.70
CA ALA A 289 2.58 -1.07 1.19
C ALA A 289 3.75 -0.81 2.14
N GLU A 290 3.53 -0.95 3.45
CA GLU A 290 4.53 -0.67 4.46
C GLU A 290 5.53 -1.82 4.57
N HIS A 291 5.04 -3.06 4.49
CA HIS A 291 5.88 -4.24 4.57
C HIS A 291 6.59 -4.57 3.25
N ASP A 292 5.89 -4.56 2.11
CA ASP A 292 6.33 -5.33 0.95
C ASP A 292 6.99 -4.48 -0.16
N VAL A 293 6.64 -3.20 -0.25
CA VAL A 293 7.12 -2.32 -1.33
C VAL A 293 8.64 -2.16 -1.26
N GLY A 294 9.17 -1.82 -0.09
CA GLY A 294 10.59 -1.60 0.11
C GLY A 294 11.44 -2.78 -0.35
N PRO A 295 11.21 -4.01 0.17
CA PRO A 295 11.92 -5.20 -0.28
C PRO A 295 11.85 -5.43 -1.79
N ALA A 296 10.67 -5.28 -2.40
CA ALA A 296 10.48 -5.48 -3.83
C ALA A 296 11.27 -4.46 -4.68
N ILE A 297 11.19 -3.16 -4.34
CA ILE A 297 11.95 -2.12 -5.05
C ILE A 297 13.45 -2.33 -4.89
N LEU A 298 13.89 -2.72 -3.69
CA LEU A 298 15.29 -3.01 -3.44
C LEU A 298 15.78 -4.20 -4.29
N GLN A 299 14.94 -5.22 -4.49
CA GLN A 299 15.25 -6.33 -5.39
C GLN A 299 15.30 -5.90 -6.86
N ILE A 300 14.39 -5.03 -7.31
CA ILE A 300 14.43 -4.42 -8.65
C ILE A 300 15.78 -3.69 -8.88
N PHE A 301 16.27 -2.93 -7.90
CA PHE A 301 17.57 -2.27 -8.01
C PHE A 301 18.75 -3.23 -8.04
N LYS A 302 18.67 -4.37 -7.32
CA LYS A 302 19.72 -5.40 -7.31
C LYS A 302 19.79 -6.15 -8.64
N ASP A 303 18.63 -6.50 -9.19
CA ASP A 303 18.51 -7.13 -10.51
C ASP A 303 18.97 -6.18 -11.62
N GLY A 304 18.71 -4.88 -11.43
CA GLY A 304 19.17 -3.80 -12.28
C GLY A 304 18.43 -3.68 -13.61
N VAL A 305 18.83 -2.67 -14.37
CA VAL A 305 18.20 -2.26 -15.63
C VAL A 305 18.31 -3.36 -16.70
N SER A 306 19.35 -4.19 -16.66
CA SER A 306 19.49 -5.31 -17.61
C SER A 306 18.30 -6.26 -17.62
N LYS A 307 17.60 -6.40 -16.50
CA LYS A 307 16.39 -7.21 -16.38
C LYS A 307 15.12 -6.37 -16.52
N TRP A 308 15.11 -5.16 -15.95
CA TRP A 308 13.87 -4.40 -15.73
C TRP A 308 13.71 -3.14 -16.60
N HIS A 309 14.57 -2.92 -17.60
CA HIS A 309 14.50 -1.75 -18.46
C HIS A 309 13.17 -1.65 -19.20
N ASN A 310 12.46 -0.55 -19.01
CA ASN A 310 11.16 -0.26 -19.61
C ASN A 310 10.04 -1.24 -19.24
N GLU A 311 10.27 -2.14 -18.29
CA GLU A 311 9.24 -3.08 -17.84
C GLU A 311 8.25 -2.41 -16.90
N ARG A 312 7.01 -2.93 -16.91
CA ARG A 312 6.00 -2.64 -15.90
C ARG A 312 5.91 -3.83 -14.97
N VAL A 313 5.90 -3.59 -13.67
CA VAL A 313 5.84 -4.62 -12.63
C VAL A 313 4.64 -4.37 -11.73
N ALA A 314 3.76 -5.36 -11.59
CA ALA A 314 2.64 -5.29 -10.65
C ALA A 314 3.13 -5.63 -9.24
N LEU A 315 2.98 -4.71 -8.30
CA LEU A 315 3.24 -4.94 -6.88
C LEU A 315 1.92 -5.20 -6.16
N ALA A 316 1.52 -6.46 -6.18
CA ALA A 316 0.42 -6.98 -5.39
C ALA A 316 0.66 -8.47 -5.12
N TYR A 317 0.38 -8.89 -3.89
CA TYR A 317 0.73 -10.23 -3.40
C TYR A 317 -0.49 -11.12 -3.22
N GLU A 318 -1.69 -10.52 -3.20
CA GLU A 318 -2.94 -11.24 -3.20
C GLU A 318 -3.90 -10.69 -4.26
N TYR A 319 -4.71 -11.59 -4.84
CA TYR A 319 -5.70 -11.25 -5.84
C TYR A 319 -7.06 -11.80 -5.40
N LEU A 320 -7.80 -10.97 -4.69
CA LEU A 320 -8.97 -11.35 -3.89
C LEU A 320 -10.20 -10.61 -4.37
N THR A 321 -11.34 -11.30 -4.43
CA THR A 321 -12.63 -10.63 -4.57
C THR A 321 -13.01 -9.90 -3.28
N PRO A 322 -13.90 -8.89 -3.30
CA PRO A 322 -14.38 -8.24 -2.09
C PRO A 322 -14.95 -9.22 -1.04
N ARG A 323 -15.63 -10.30 -1.47
CA ARG A 323 -16.09 -11.36 -0.54
C ARG A 323 -14.93 -12.14 0.08
N GLU A 324 -13.90 -12.44 -0.70
CA GLU A 324 -12.69 -13.12 -0.19
C GLU A 324 -11.93 -12.24 0.79
N ALA A 325 -11.77 -10.96 0.47
CA ALA A 325 -11.16 -9.96 1.34
C ALA A 325 -11.90 -9.86 2.68
N CYS A 326 -13.22 -9.68 2.68
CA CYS A 326 -14.01 -9.68 3.92
C CYS A 326 -13.88 -10.98 4.72
N ARG A 327 -13.76 -12.14 4.05
CA ARG A 327 -13.60 -13.43 4.73
C ARG A 327 -12.24 -13.54 5.43
N LEU A 328 -11.18 -13.05 4.79
CA LEU A 328 -9.83 -12.97 5.37
C LEU A 328 -9.82 -11.99 6.53
N PHE A 329 -10.39 -10.79 6.33
CA PHE A 329 -10.52 -9.77 7.36
C PHE A 329 -11.28 -10.29 8.59
N SER A 330 -12.39 -10.99 8.38
CA SER A 330 -13.19 -11.59 9.46
C SER A 330 -12.42 -12.62 10.29
N ARG A 331 -11.52 -13.39 9.67
CA ARG A 331 -10.61 -14.29 10.40
C ARG A 331 -9.49 -13.54 11.12
N GLY A 332 -9.05 -12.40 10.58
CA GLY A 332 -8.03 -11.57 11.20
C GLY A 332 -8.54 -10.88 12.47
N VAL A 333 -9.67 -10.17 12.37
CA VAL A 333 -10.25 -9.39 13.48
C VAL A 333 -11.11 -10.22 14.44
N GLY A 334 -11.37 -11.51 14.13
CA GLY A 334 -12.18 -12.40 14.97
C GLY A 334 -13.68 -12.03 15.03
N ARG A 335 -14.16 -11.10 14.20
CA ARG A 335 -15.55 -10.60 14.17
C ARG A 335 -16.16 -10.84 12.78
N PRO A 336 -17.50 -10.97 12.65
CA PRO A 336 -18.14 -11.10 11.34
C PRO A 336 -17.89 -9.85 10.47
N VAL A 337 -17.47 -10.05 9.22
CA VAL A 337 -17.28 -8.96 8.25
C VAL A 337 -18.10 -9.26 7.00
N LYS A 338 -18.92 -8.29 6.56
CA LYS A 338 -19.79 -8.44 5.38
C LYS A 338 -19.44 -7.41 4.31
N TYR A 339 -19.32 -7.88 3.08
CA TYR A 339 -19.26 -6.99 1.93
C TYR A 339 -20.67 -6.60 1.49
N LYS A 340 -20.89 -5.31 1.22
CA LYS A 340 -22.12 -4.77 0.64
C LYS A 340 -21.76 -3.97 -0.61
N ARG A 341 -22.16 -4.45 -1.78
CA ARG A 341 -21.95 -3.66 -3.00
C ARG A 341 -22.89 -2.45 -3.01
N GLY A 342 -22.35 -1.28 -3.32
CA GLY A 342 -23.10 -0.03 -3.32
C GLY A 342 -22.31 1.15 -3.86
N PRO A 343 -22.92 2.34 -3.97
CA PRO A 343 -22.19 3.55 -4.34
C PRO A 343 -21.16 3.93 -3.27
N ILE A 344 -20.21 4.77 -3.64
CA ILE A 344 -19.22 5.34 -2.72
C ILE A 344 -19.92 6.38 -1.85
N GLU A 345 -19.90 6.16 -0.54
CA GLU A 345 -20.49 7.10 0.42
C GLU A 345 -19.46 8.13 0.88
N LEU A 346 -19.82 9.42 0.76
CA LEU A 346 -19.00 10.54 1.23
C LEU A 346 -19.55 11.01 2.58
N LYS A 347 -19.01 10.47 3.67
CA LYS A 347 -19.44 10.78 5.05
C LYS A 347 -18.65 11.92 5.70
N VAL A 348 -17.57 12.37 5.05
CA VAL A 348 -16.63 13.41 5.50
C VAL A 348 -16.38 14.43 4.39
N ARG A 349 -15.79 15.58 4.71
CA ARG A 349 -15.32 16.51 3.68
C ARG A 349 -14.09 15.89 3.03
N ILE A 350 -13.89 16.21 1.75
CA ILE A 350 -12.74 15.72 0.99
C ILE A 350 -12.34 16.78 -0.04
N PRO A 351 -11.05 16.87 -0.40
CA PRO A 351 -10.58 17.74 -1.47
C PRO A 351 -11.28 17.46 -2.81
N ALA A 352 -11.45 18.50 -3.64
CA ALA A 352 -12.12 18.39 -4.94
C ALA A 352 -11.47 17.34 -5.87
N GLY A 353 -10.14 17.31 -5.94
CA GLY A 353 -9.43 16.32 -6.77
C GLY A 353 -9.66 14.87 -6.33
N TYR A 354 -9.83 14.63 -5.03
CA TYR A 354 -10.17 13.29 -4.53
C TYR A 354 -11.63 12.94 -4.82
N ARG A 355 -12.55 13.91 -4.74
CA ARG A 355 -13.95 13.72 -5.14
C ARG A 355 -14.07 13.30 -6.61
N GLU A 356 -13.40 14.01 -7.51
CA GLU A 356 -13.39 13.67 -8.94
C GLU A 356 -12.84 12.27 -9.20
N GLN A 357 -11.81 11.86 -8.46
CA GLN A 357 -11.27 10.50 -8.51
C GLN A 357 -12.31 9.46 -8.10
N LEU A 358 -13.03 9.67 -6.98
CA LEU A 358 -14.03 8.74 -6.48
C LEU A 358 -15.22 8.63 -7.45
N GLU A 359 -15.70 9.75 -8.01
CA GLU A 359 -16.74 9.74 -9.04
C GLU A 359 -16.31 8.98 -10.30
N GLY A 360 -15.04 9.13 -10.71
CA GLY A 360 -14.44 8.37 -11.79
C GLY A 360 -14.41 6.86 -11.48
N LEU A 361 -14.01 6.49 -10.26
CA LEU A 361 -13.95 5.10 -9.80
C LEU A 361 -15.33 4.45 -9.78
N GLU A 362 -16.37 5.15 -9.30
CA GLU A 362 -17.73 4.63 -9.31
C GLU A 362 -18.25 4.40 -10.74
N LYS A 363 -17.91 5.30 -11.68
CA LYS A 363 -18.23 5.11 -13.11
C LYS A 363 -17.48 3.92 -13.71
N LEU A 364 -16.20 3.76 -13.38
CA LEU A 364 -15.35 2.68 -13.88
C LEU A 364 -15.80 1.30 -13.36
N PHE A 365 -16.00 1.17 -12.05
CA PHE A 365 -16.36 -0.09 -11.38
C PHE A 365 -17.88 -0.30 -11.23
N ASN A 366 -18.69 0.55 -11.88
CA ASN A 366 -20.15 0.59 -11.94
C ASN A 366 -20.88 -0.40 -11.01
N PRO A 367 -21.44 0.06 -9.87
CA PRO A 367 -22.11 -0.82 -8.91
C PRO A 367 -23.37 -1.51 -9.46
N LYS A 368 -23.87 -1.11 -10.63
CA LYS A 368 -25.07 -1.70 -11.27
C LYS A 368 -24.75 -2.83 -12.25
N GLU A 369 -23.48 -3.03 -12.64
CA GLU A 369 -23.10 -4.10 -13.56
C GLU A 369 -23.16 -5.47 -12.85
N LYS A 370 -23.94 -6.40 -13.40
CA LYS A 370 -24.19 -7.72 -12.76
C LYS A 370 -23.19 -8.80 -13.17
N ASP A 371 -22.47 -8.58 -14.27
CA ASP A 371 -21.48 -9.54 -14.75
C ASP A 371 -20.09 -9.20 -14.19
N PRO A 372 -19.49 -10.04 -13.33
CA PRO A 372 -18.15 -9.79 -12.79
C PRO A 372 -17.10 -9.67 -13.89
N LYS A 373 -17.28 -10.34 -15.03
CA LYS A 373 -16.31 -10.34 -16.14
C LYS A 373 -16.27 -9.01 -16.89
N LYS A 374 -17.29 -8.16 -16.71
CA LYS A 374 -17.34 -6.82 -17.30
C LYS A 374 -16.72 -5.76 -16.42
N GLN A 375 -16.35 -6.10 -15.18
CA GLN A 375 -15.58 -5.19 -14.35
C GLN A 375 -14.23 -4.91 -15.04
N PRO A 376 -13.86 -3.63 -15.25
CA PRO A 376 -12.56 -3.31 -15.80
C PRO A 376 -11.43 -3.83 -14.89
N PRO A 377 -10.32 -4.32 -15.47
CA PRO A 377 -9.12 -4.68 -14.72
C PRO A 377 -8.59 -3.47 -13.92
N TYR A 378 -8.14 -3.71 -12.70
CA TYR A 378 -7.62 -2.66 -11.82
C TYR A 378 -6.38 -1.99 -12.42
N PHE A 379 -5.42 -2.80 -12.90
CA PHE A 379 -4.20 -2.32 -13.53
C PHE A 379 -4.41 -1.85 -14.97
N GLY A 380 -5.59 -2.07 -15.57
CA GLY A 380 -5.90 -1.70 -16.96
C GLY A 380 -5.16 -2.54 -18.02
N ASP A 381 -3.88 -2.83 -17.78
CA ASP A 381 -2.97 -3.62 -18.61
C ASP A 381 -3.17 -5.13 -18.38
N PRO A 382 -3.67 -5.89 -19.37
CA PRO A 382 -3.89 -7.32 -19.22
C PRO A 382 -2.61 -8.11 -18.87
N LYS A 383 -1.43 -7.61 -19.24
CA LYS A 383 -0.17 -8.30 -18.90
C LYS A 383 0.10 -8.26 -17.39
N LEU A 384 -0.12 -7.11 -16.76
CA LEU A 384 0.05 -6.94 -15.31
C LEU A 384 -0.96 -7.77 -14.52
N GLU A 385 -2.20 -7.86 -15.02
CA GLU A 385 -3.23 -8.69 -14.38
C GLU A 385 -2.91 -10.18 -14.43
N VAL A 386 -2.24 -10.64 -15.50
CA VAL A 386 -1.83 -12.04 -15.66
C VAL A 386 -0.55 -12.35 -14.86
N SER A 387 0.39 -11.41 -14.74
CA SER A 387 1.64 -11.63 -14.00
C SER A 387 1.46 -11.54 -12.47
N CYS A 388 0.42 -10.87 -12.00
CA CYS A 388 0.08 -10.76 -10.59
C CYS A 388 -0.54 -12.06 -10.02
N PRO A 389 -0.11 -12.58 -8.86
CA PRO A 389 0.93 -12.05 -7.96
C PRO A 389 2.33 -12.64 -8.19
N SER A 390 2.49 -13.55 -9.16
CA SER A 390 3.71 -14.33 -9.37
C SER A 390 4.98 -13.46 -9.50
N GLU A 391 4.92 -12.40 -10.31
CA GLU A 391 6.07 -11.52 -10.53
C GLU A 391 6.46 -10.74 -9.26
N ALA A 392 5.49 -10.33 -8.45
CA ALA A 392 5.76 -9.68 -7.16
C ALA A 392 6.41 -10.66 -6.17
N LEU A 393 5.93 -11.91 -6.14
CA LEU A 393 6.46 -12.98 -5.28
C LEU A 393 7.90 -13.37 -5.65
N GLU A 394 8.27 -13.29 -6.93
CA GLU A 394 9.65 -13.49 -7.37
C GLU A 394 10.60 -12.38 -6.87
N LEU A 395 10.09 -11.16 -6.65
CA LEU A 395 10.85 -10.05 -6.09
C LEU A 395 10.95 -10.12 -4.56
N TRP A 396 9.88 -10.57 -3.90
CA TRP A 396 9.78 -10.65 -2.46
C TRP A 396 8.86 -11.81 -2.03
N GLU A 397 9.47 -12.83 -1.43
CA GLU A 397 8.83 -14.10 -1.08
C GLU A 397 8.23 -14.13 0.34
N GLY A 398 8.42 -13.07 1.14
CA GLY A 398 7.86 -12.93 2.49
C GLY A 398 6.78 -11.86 2.64
N PRO A 399 5.77 -11.76 1.76
CA PRO A 399 4.77 -10.70 1.86
C PRO A 399 3.79 -10.92 3.01
N ARG A 400 3.20 -9.83 3.50
CA ARG A 400 2.10 -9.91 4.45
C ARG A 400 0.74 -9.93 3.74
N GLY A 401 -0.01 -11.01 3.96
CA GLY A 401 -1.38 -11.13 3.45
C GLY A 401 -2.40 -10.31 4.24
N LEU A 402 -3.59 -10.12 3.66
CA LEU A 402 -4.67 -9.30 4.22
C LEU A 402 -5.20 -9.85 5.55
N GLU A 403 -5.20 -11.17 5.74
CA GLU A 403 -5.60 -11.80 7.02
C GLU A 403 -4.60 -11.47 8.15
N GLU A 404 -3.31 -11.52 7.86
CA GLU A 404 -2.26 -11.18 8.82
C GLU A 404 -2.29 -9.67 9.12
N TYR A 405 -2.43 -8.82 8.10
CA TYR A 405 -2.65 -7.38 8.28
C TYR A 405 -3.86 -7.10 9.20
N ALA A 406 -5.01 -7.73 8.92
CA ALA A 406 -6.24 -7.52 9.68
C ALA A 406 -6.13 -7.99 11.15
N ARG A 407 -5.24 -8.95 11.42
CA ARG A 407 -4.99 -9.47 12.77
C ARG A 407 -3.98 -8.63 13.55
N GLU A 408 -2.89 -8.26 12.90
CA GLU A 408 -1.70 -7.74 13.59
C GLU A 408 -1.56 -6.22 13.48
N MET A 409 -1.95 -5.63 12.35
CA MET A 409 -1.74 -4.20 12.09
C MET A 409 -3.01 -3.39 12.23
N PHE A 410 -4.14 -3.87 11.68
CA PHE A 410 -5.39 -3.12 11.68
C PHE A 410 -5.85 -2.69 13.08
N PRO A 411 -5.83 -3.54 14.13
CA PRO A 411 -6.19 -3.11 15.49
C PRO A 411 -5.27 -2.02 16.03
N LEU A 412 -3.95 -2.09 15.77
CA LEU A 412 -2.97 -1.10 16.23
C LEU A 412 -3.16 0.25 15.53
N GLU A 413 -3.45 0.23 14.22
CA GLU A 413 -3.75 1.44 13.46
C GLU A 413 -5.05 2.09 13.93
N GLU A 414 -6.08 1.30 14.20
CA GLU A 414 -7.37 1.77 14.70
C GLU A 414 -7.29 2.31 16.13
N GLU A 415 -6.51 1.67 17.01
CA GLU A 415 -6.19 2.18 18.35
C GLU A 415 -5.45 3.52 18.27
N ALA A 416 -4.45 3.63 17.39
CA ALA A 416 -3.73 4.88 17.15
C ALA A 416 -4.64 6.00 16.60
N ASN A 417 -5.72 5.61 15.92
CA ASN A 417 -6.78 6.51 15.45
C ASN A 417 -7.85 6.81 16.52
N GLY A 418 -7.67 6.30 17.74
CA GLY A 418 -8.53 6.58 18.90
C GLY A 418 -9.78 5.71 18.98
N LEU A 419 -9.84 4.61 18.25
CA LEU A 419 -10.92 3.63 18.33
C LEU A 419 -10.61 2.59 19.42
N THR A 420 -11.65 1.98 19.98
CA THR A 420 -11.52 1.09 21.16
C THR A 420 -12.12 -0.31 20.94
N TRP A 421 -12.61 -0.61 19.74
CA TRP A 421 -13.34 -1.86 19.47
C TRP A 421 -12.49 -3.14 19.60
N MET A 422 -11.17 -2.99 19.63
CA MET A 422 -10.20 -4.07 19.76
C MET A 422 -10.02 -4.56 21.20
N PHE A 423 -10.44 -3.78 22.19
CA PHE A 423 -10.44 -4.20 23.60
C PHE A 423 -11.66 -5.09 23.89
N ASP A 424 -11.51 -6.05 24.79
CA ASP A 424 -12.61 -6.91 25.21
C ASP A 424 -13.60 -6.12 26.09
N ASP A 425 -14.90 -6.46 26.03
CA ASP A 425 -15.95 -5.79 26.81
C ASP A 425 -15.70 -5.86 28.33
N ASP A 426 -14.87 -6.81 28.81
CA ASP A 426 -14.46 -6.94 30.21
C ASP A 426 -13.44 -5.84 30.63
N GLU A 427 -12.64 -5.32 29.71
CA GLU A 427 -11.71 -4.20 29.98
C GLU A 427 -12.44 -2.85 30.00
N GLU A 428 -13.64 -2.74 29.40
CA GLU A 428 -14.48 -1.54 29.54
C GLU A 428 -15.08 -1.40 30.94
N GLU A 429 -15.33 -2.50 31.67
CA GLU A 429 -15.74 -2.41 33.08
C GLU A 429 -14.57 -1.92 33.95
N ASP A 430 -13.35 -2.40 33.73
CA ASP A 430 -12.16 -1.96 34.47
C ASP A 430 -11.77 -0.51 34.13
N GLN A 431 -11.86 -0.07 32.87
CA GLN A 431 -11.61 1.32 32.49
C GLN A 431 -12.74 2.29 32.92
N ARG A 432 -13.98 1.82 33.05
CA ARG A 432 -15.05 2.60 33.68
C ARG A 432 -14.83 2.72 35.18
N ASN A 433 -14.40 1.65 35.85
CA ASN A 433 -14.08 1.67 37.27
C ASN A 433 -12.87 2.58 37.57
N GLU A 434 -11.80 2.55 36.75
CA GLU A 434 -10.65 3.44 36.93
C GLU A 434 -10.98 4.92 36.64
N ASN A 435 -11.91 5.19 35.73
CA ASN A 435 -12.40 6.55 35.49
C ASN A 435 -13.36 7.02 36.59
N ASP A 436 -14.21 6.16 37.15
CA ASP A 436 -15.05 6.49 38.31
C ASP A 436 -14.19 6.73 39.56
N ASP A 437 -13.17 5.90 39.81
CA ASP A 437 -12.22 6.08 40.92
C ASP A 437 -11.39 7.36 40.76
N ARG A 438 -11.04 7.76 39.52
CA ARG A 438 -10.38 9.05 39.25
C ARG A 438 -11.31 10.24 39.39
N VAL A 439 -12.58 10.10 39.01
CA VAL A 439 -13.59 11.15 39.15
C VAL A 439 -13.96 11.31 40.63
N ASP A 440 -14.05 10.24 41.41
CA ASP A 440 -14.27 10.28 42.86
C ASP A 440 -13.04 10.81 43.60
N ALA A 441 -11.82 10.45 43.20
CA ALA A 441 -10.60 11.04 43.75
C ALA A 441 -10.48 12.54 43.43
N ALA A 442 -10.85 12.97 42.22
CA ALA A 442 -10.88 14.39 41.84
C ALA A 442 -12.00 15.16 42.57
N THR A 443 -13.16 14.55 42.78
CA THR A 443 -14.27 15.18 43.49
C THR A 443 -13.96 15.30 44.99
N THR A 444 -13.27 14.32 45.56
CA THR A 444 -12.78 14.36 46.96
C THR A 444 -11.66 15.40 47.15
N GLN A 445 -10.80 15.61 46.15
CA GLN A 445 -9.79 16.68 46.18
C GLN A 445 -10.40 18.08 46.00
N VAL A 446 -11.45 18.23 45.18
CA VAL A 446 -12.15 19.51 44.97
C VAL A 446 -13.00 19.90 46.20
N GLU A 447 -13.54 18.94 46.95
CA GLU A 447 -14.22 19.24 48.23
C GLU A 447 -13.25 19.57 49.38
N GLN A 448 -12.00 19.11 49.34
CA GLN A 448 -10.97 19.50 50.33
C GLN A 448 -10.27 20.83 50.02
N LEU A 449 -10.37 21.35 48.78
CA LEU A 449 -9.73 22.61 48.36
C LEU A 449 -10.61 23.86 48.52
N ASN A 450 -11.83 23.76 49.06
CA ASN A 450 -12.70 24.91 49.36
C ASN A 450 -12.61 25.43 50.81
N LEU A 451 -11.59 24.99 51.56
CA LEU A 451 -11.31 25.47 52.91
C LEU A 451 -9.79 25.55 53.14
N GLN A 452 -9.15 26.60 52.62
CA GLN A 452 -8.02 27.35 53.22
C GLN A 452 -7.26 28.11 52.13
N ASP A 453 -7.52 29.40 52.02
CA ASP A 453 -6.54 30.39 51.58
C ASP A 453 -5.60 30.64 52.77
N ASP A 454 -4.29 30.48 52.57
CA ASP A 454 -3.24 31.47 52.94
C ASP A 454 -1.82 30.86 52.80
N ASP A 455 -0.95 31.66 52.18
CA ASP A 455 0.52 31.77 52.27
C ASP A 455 1.52 30.77 51.62
N ASP A 456 2.40 31.41 50.82
CA ASP A 456 3.85 31.27 50.58
C ASP A 456 4.51 30.04 49.88
N ASP A 457 5.20 30.41 48.79
CA ASP A 457 6.54 30.07 48.28
C ASP A 457 7.10 28.61 48.20
N SER A 458 7.69 28.37 47.01
CA SER A 458 8.90 27.58 46.67
C SER A 458 8.80 26.14 46.12
N ASP A 459 9.57 25.98 45.04
CA ASP A 459 10.34 24.85 44.50
C ASP A 459 9.69 23.64 43.79
N ASP A 460 10.17 23.46 42.55
CA ASP A 460 10.41 22.27 41.73
C ASP A 460 10.02 20.88 42.28
N ASP A 461 9.27 20.08 41.51
CA ASP A 461 9.82 18.88 40.83
C ASP A 461 8.81 18.15 39.92
N GLU A 462 9.38 17.35 39.03
CA GLU A 462 8.89 16.54 37.92
C GLU A 462 7.53 15.80 37.99
N GLY A 463 6.87 15.77 36.83
CA GLY A 463 5.76 14.86 36.51
C GLY A 463 5.52 14.72 35.01
N LEU A 464 6.53 14.23 34.27
CA LEU A 464 6.44 13.89 32.84
C LEU A 464 5.40 12.78 32.61
N VAL A 465 4.16 13.16 32.30
CA VAL A 465 3.19 12.27 31.64
C VAL A 465 3.19 12.60 30.16
N MET A 466 4.00 11.87 29.40
CA MET A 466 3.98 11.87 27.93
C MET A 466 2.64 11.29 27.46
N ARG A 467 1.60 12.13 27.40
CA ARG A 467 0.43 11.88 26.56
C ARG A 467 0.94 11.80 25.12
N GLY A 468 0.88 10.60 24.55
CA GLY A 468 1.24 10.34 23.17
C GLY A 468 0.62 11.38 22.25
N GLN A 469 1.47 12.03 21.45
CA GLN A 469 1.03 12.97 20.45
C GLN A 469 0.09 12.23 19.49
N ARG A 470 -1.11 12.79 19.32
CA ARG A 470 -2.09 12.39 18.33
C ARG A 470 -1.41 12.33 16.96
N ARG A 471 -1.73 11.32 16.15
CA ARG A 471 -1.45 11.34 14.71
C ARG A 471 -2.33 12.42 14.08
N ASP A 472 -1.85 13.65 14.03
CA ASP A 472 -2.43 14.71 13.20
C ASP A 472 -2.15 14.46 11.68
N GLU A 473 -1.62 13.28 11.33
CA GLU A 473 -1.22 12.90 9.97
C GLU A 473 -2.37 12.37 9.10
N GLU A 474 -3.60 12.32 9.61
CA GLU A 474 -4.80 11.88 8.89
C GLU A 474 -5.80 12.99 8.56
N GLU A 475 -5.44 14.28 8.71
CA GLU A 475 -6.30 15.39 8.28
C GLU A 475 -6.66 15.36 6.77
N TRP A 476 -5.98 14.56 5.94
CA TRP A 476 -6.28 14.46 4.51
C TRP A 476 -7.38 13.45 4.17
N LEU A 477 -7.83 12.67 5.16
CA LEU A 477 -9.05 11.91 5.07
C LEU A 477 -10.26 12.71 5.64
N ALA A 478 -10.03 13.93 6.16
CA ALA A 478 -11.06 14.85 6.68
C ALA A 478 -11.43 16.00 5.73
#